data_AF-A0A523F2E5-F1
#
_entry.id   AF-A0A523F2E5-F1
#
_cell.length_a   1.000
_cell.length_b   1.000
_cell.length_c   1.000
_cell.angle_alpha   90.00
_cell.angle_beta   90.00
_cell.angle_gamma   90.00
#
_symmetry.space_group_name_H-M   'P 1'
#
loop_
_entity.id
_entity.type
_entity.pdbx_description
1 polymer ?
#
loop_
_entity_poly.entity_id
_entity_poly.type
_entity_poly.pdbx_seq_one_letter_code
_entity_poly.pdbx_strand_id
1 'polypeptide(L)' 'MVCEPDVMRQELTYLALLTAFDSASVDTETTTVKDADGNVVLVFLQSPN' A
#
# COMPACT_ATOMS: atom_id res chain seq x y z
N MET A 1 12.95 17.45 -3.48
CA MET A 1 11.57 17.80 -3.08
C MET A 1 11.47 17.60 -1.58
N VAL A 2 11.05 18.61 -0.80
CA VAL A 2 10.82 18.48 0.65
C VAL A 2 9.32 18.62 0.86
N CYS A 3 8.68 17.55 1.28
CA CYS A 3 7.30 17.51 1.78
C CYS A 3 7.33 17.36 3.31
N GLU A 4 6.16 17.46 3.96
CA GLU A 4 6.06 17.31 5.41
C GLU A 4 6.67 15.97 5.90
N PRO A 5 7.38 15.95 7.05
CA PRO A 5 8.11 14.77 7.51
C PRO A 5 7.27 13.49 7.62
N ASP A 6 5.99 13.63 7.98
CA ASP A 6 5.08 12.50 8.11
C ASP A 6 4.66 11.95 6.73
N VAL A 7 4.49 12.82 5.74
CA VAL A 7 4.23 12.43 4.35
C VAL A 7 5.44 11.69 3.76
N MET A 8 6.65 12.20 4.00
CA MET A 8 7.88 11.52 3.57
C MET A 8 8.03 10.15 4.24
N ARG A 9 7.70 10.04 5.53
CA ARG A 9 7.75 8.75 6.25
C ARG A 9 6.74 7.76 5.68
N GLN A 10 5.54 8.22 5.38
CA GLN A 10 4.52 7.41 4.72
C GLN A 10 5.00 6.95 3.34
N GLU A 11 5.58 7.85 2.53
CA GLU A 11 6.12 7.52 1.20
C GLU A 11 7.21 6.46 1.29
N LEU A 12 8.18 6.62 2.19
CA LEU A 12 9.25 5.64 2.40
C LEU A 12 8.70 4.28 2.85
N THR A 13 7.69 4.28 3.73
CA THR A 13 7.05 3.05 4.21
C THR A 13 6.30 2.35 3.08
N TYR A 14 5.54 3.10 2.28
CA TYR A 14 4.87 2.59 1.09
C TYR A 14 5.85 1.95 0.09
N LEU A 15 6.93 2.67 -0.25
CA LEU A 15 7.96 2.17 -1.17
C LEU A 15 8.64 0.91 -0.64
N ALA A 16 8.91 0.84 0.66
CA ALA A 16 9.47 -0.37 1.27
C ALA A 16 8.51 -1.56 1.19
N LEU A 17 7.23 -1.36 1.50
CA LEU A 17 6.21 -2.43 1.46
C LEU A 17 5.93 -2.93 0.03
N LEU A 18 6.04 -2.07 -0.98
CA LEU A 18 5.94 -2.49 -2.38
C LEU A 18 7.02 -3.50 -2.80
N THR A 19 8.20 -3.49 -2.16
CA THR A 19 9.24 -4.48 -2.48
C THR A 19 8.88 -5.89 -2.03
N ALA A 20 7.95 -6.00 -1.06
CA ALA A 20 7.42 -7.27 -0.58
C ALA A 20 6.16 -7.72 -1.34
N PHE A 21 5.75 -7.00 -2.40
CA PHE A 21 4.57 -7.35 -3.18
C PHE A 21 4.68 -8.76 -3.79
N ASP A 22 3.69 -9.60 -3.54
CA ASP A 22 3.51 -10.88 -4.21
C ASP A 22 2.19 -10.93 -4.98
N SER A 23 1.09 -10.58 -4.31
CA SER A 23 -0.25 -10.66 -4.89
C SER A 23 -1.16 -9.53 -4.43
N ALA A 24 -2.19 -9.24 -5.21
CA ALA A 24 -3.23 -8.28 -4.87
C ALA A 24 -4.63 -8.85 -5.14
N SER A 25 -5.56 -8.53 -4.25
CA SER A 25 -6.99 -8.82 -4.41
C SER A 25 -7.77 -7.51 -4.43
N VAL A 26 -8.65 -7.37 -5.41
CA VAL A 26 -9.55 -6.23 -5.56
C VAL A 26 -10.95 -6.68 -5.20
N ASP A 27 -11.56 -5.95 -4.27
CA ASP A 27 -12.98 -6.02 -3.93
C ASP A 27 -13.65 -4.70 -4.36
N THR A 28 -14.99 -4.66 -4.24
CA THR A 28 -15.86 -3.55 -4.62
C THR A 28 -15.41 -2.22 -4.00
N GLU A 29 -14.89 -2.24 -2.78
CA GLU A 29 -14.52 -1.02 -2.03
C GLU A 29 -13.01 -0.91 -1.76
N THR A 30 -12.26 -2.01 -1.87
CA THR A 30 -10.86 -2.04 -1.41
C THR A 30 -9.95 -2.82 -2.33
N THR A 31 -8.67 -2.45 -2.35
CA THR A 31 -7.59 -3.26 -2.90
C THR A 31 -6.63 -3.63 -1.79
N THR A 32 -6.43 -4.93 -1.60
CA THR A 32 -5.53 -5.47 -0.59
C THR A 32 -4.32 -6.08 -1.27
N VAL A 33 -3.12 -5.71 -0.82
CA VAL A 33 -1.84 -6.24 -1.29
C VAL A 33 -1.27 -7.16 -0.23
N LYS A 34 -0.72 -8.29 -0.66
CA LYS A 34 -0.11 -9.30 0.20
C LYS A 34 1.34 -9.59 -0.19
N ASP A 35 2.11 -10.00 0.80
CA ASP A 35 3.44 -10.58 0.61
C ASP A 35 3.38 -12.08 0.28
N ALA A 36 4.55 -12.68 0.06
CA ALA A 36 4.70 -14.10 -0.29
C ALA A 36 4.26 -15.06 0.82
N ASP A 37 4.24 -14.59 2.08
CA ASP A 37 3.73 -15.35 3.23
C ASP A 37 2.21 -15.19 3.38
N GLY A 38 1.58 -14.36 2.56
CA GLY A 38 0.15 -14.07 2.57
C GLY A 38 -0.27 -12.99 3.56
N ASN A 39 0.67 -12.26 4.18
CA ASN A 39 0.36 -11.16 5.09
C ASN A 39 -0.11 -9.94 4.31
N VAL A 40 -1.07 -9.20 4.85
CA VAL A 40 -1.52 -7.94 4.25
C VAL A 40 -0.50 -6.84 4.54
N VAL A 41 0.04 -6.24 3.47
CA VAL A 41 1.07 -5.18 3.56
C VAL A 41 0.54 -3.81 3.17
N LEU A 42 -0.44 -3.71 2.26
CA LEU A 42 -1.07 -2.45 1.89
C LEU A 42 -2.58 -2.65 1.69
N VAL A 43 -3.36 -1.62 2.03
CA VAL A 43 -4.80 -1.56 1.77
C VAL A 43 -5.13 -0.19 1.17
N PHE A 44 -5.81 -0.18 0.04
CA PHE A 44 -6.30 1.01 -0.63
C PHE A 44 -7.82 1.01 -0.62
N LEU A 45 -8.42 2.17 -0.35
CA LEU A 45 -9.84 2.40 -0.54
C LEU A 45 -10.07 2.85 -2.00
N GLN A 46 -11.11 2.32 -2.63
CA GLN A 46 -11.63 2.88 -3.87
C GLN A 46 -12.11 4.30 -3.58
N SER A 47 -11.59 5.29 -4.31
CA SER A 47 -12.16 6.63 -4.26
C SER A 47 -13.49 6.61 -5.02
N PRO A 48 -14.60 7.10 -4.44
CA PRO A 48 -15.80 7.32 -5.22
C PRO A 48 -15.48 8.30 -6.36
N ASN A 49 -15.96 7.98 -7.56
CA ASN A 49 -15.94 8.88 -8.73
C ASN A 49 -16.88 10.07 -8.52
#